data_AF-A0A6S6W631-F1
#
_entry.id   AF-A0A6S6W631-F1
#
_cell.length_a   1.000
_cell.length_b   1.000
_cell.length_c   1.000
_cell.angle_alpha   90.00
_cell.angle_beta   90.00
_cell.angle_gamma   90.00
#
_symmetry.space_group_name_H-M   'P 1'
#
loop_
_entity.id
_entity.type
_entity.pdbx_description
1 polymer ?
#
loop_
_entity_poly.entity_id
_entity_poly.type
_entity_poly.pdbx_seq_one_letter_code
_entity_poly.pdbx_strand_id
1 'polypeptide(L)'
;MLNILLISLPVLAQATYIDQSLLQQRPLLDSKPASALVVPLTLNRKLHYKFSDTTLLPSRTHLEHLQNPAIIHATGNDHSTITINIPLDASIPGSVIFNSPVSKPWPHSPSHFVWFEQDEWNTLGDHLPLLDIGVRKGGMITTEIKSARLDLSTPYIHVPKGIWDVLVLATKPEESVRHDEELTVDCEAQGIYPDLVFGLDGEKEMREEEEEVVDELVITPAQYVLQTEEGRCVLLARSAESSYDQGVVLGWAAMRGRGVVLDWPGWKIGFAF
;
A
#
# COMPACT_ATOMS: atom_id res chain seq x y z
N MET A 1 36.00 39.39 64.66
CA MET A 1 36.83 38.32 64.07
C MET A 1 36.03 37.69 62.94
N LEU A 2 36.74 37.47 61.85
CA LEU A 2 36.37 36.97 60.52
C LEU A 2 35.24 35.92 60.48
N ASN A 3 34.18 36.15 59.68
CA ASN A 3 33.34 35.08 59.16
C ASN A 3 33.12 35.32 57.66
N ILE A 4 33.75 34.44 56.88
CA ILE A 4 33.79 34.43 55.42
C ILE A 4 32.50 33.78 54.91
N LEU A 5 31.74 34.51 54.09
CA LEU A 5 30.61 33.96 53.32
C LEU A 5 31.17 33.25 52.07
N LEU A 6 31.12 31.92 52.07
CA LEU A 6 31.39 31.08 50.91
C LEU A 6 30.13 31.02 50.03
N ILE A 7 30.18 31.68 48.88
CA ILE A 7 29.19 31.55 47.80
C ILE A 7 29.63 30.37 46.92
N SER A 8 28.95 29.24 47.02
CA SER A 8 29.14 28.09 46.15
C SER A 8 28.23 28.21 44.91
N LEU A 9 28.83 28.47 43.74
CA LEU A 9 28.21 28.31 42.43
C LEU A 9 28.21 26.82 42.04
N PRO A 10 27.10 26.23 41.55
CA PRO A 10 27.16 24.93 40.90
C PRO A 10 27.63 25.10 39.46
N VAL A 11 28.83 24.60 39.16
CA VAL A 11 29.29 24.37 37.80
C VAL A 11 28.50 23.17 37.26
N LEU A 12 27.53 23.43 36.38
CA LEU A 12 26.93 22.41 35.53
C LEU A 12 28.00 21.92 34.55
N ALA A 13 28.69 20.85 34.94
CA ALA A 13 29.52 20.09 34.02
C ALA A 13 28.60 19.35 33.04
N GLN A 14 28.54 19.83 31.81
CA GLN A 14 28.00 19.07 30.69
C GLN A 14 28.91 17.86 30.44
N ALA A 15 28.48 16.68 30.87
CA ALA A 15 29.09 15.43 30.45
C ALA A 15 28.63 15.11 29.02
N THR A 16 29.23 15.76 28.01
CA THR A 16 29.16 15.28 26.64
C THR A 16 30.26 14.24 26.44
N TYR A 17 29.97 12.98 26.77
CA TYR A 17 30.77 11.85 26.32
C TYR A 17 30.12 11.27 25.07
N ILE A 18 30.21 12.00 23.95
CA ILE A 18 30.00 11.42 22.63
C ILE A 18 31.36 10.90 22.21
N ASP A 19 31.55 9.60 22.41
CA ASP A 19 32.69 8.88 21.88
C ASP A 19 32.76 9.08 20.37
N GLN A 20 33.84 9.71 19.88
CA GLN A 20 34.03 9.96 18.45
C GLN A 20 34.12 8.66 17.63
N SER A 21 34.35 7.51 18.27
CA SER A 21 34.29 6.20 17.61
C SER A 21 32.85 5.74 17.30
N LEU A 22 31.83 6.30 17.97
CA LEU A 22 30.41 6.03 17.65
C LEU A 22 29.86 6.91 16.52
N LEU A 23 30.54 8.01 16.17
CA LEU A 23 30.21 8.84 14.99
C LEU A 23 30.70 8.22 13.67
N GLN A 24 31.45 7.12 13.74
CA GLN A 24 31.81 6.29 12.59
C GLN A 24 31.05 4.96 12.64
N GLN A 25 29.73 5.01 12.75
CA GLN A 25 28.94 3.94 12.14
C GLN A 25 29.13 4.02 10.63
N ARG A 26 30.16 3.31 10.13
CA ARG A 26 30.11 2.82 8.76
C ARG A 26 28.82 1.99 8.65
N PRO A 27 27.97 2.24 7.66
CA PRO A 27 26.86 1.31 7.41
C PRO A 27 27.48 -0.08 7.32
N LEU A 28 26.91 -1.04 8.05
CA LEU A 28 27.21 -2.45 7.85
C LEU A 28 26.97 -2.68 6.35
N LEU A 29 28.07 -2.82 5.61
CA LEU A 29 28.03 -3.27 4.23
C LEU A 29 27.55 -4.71 4.31
N ASP A 30 26.24 -4.88 4.28
CA ASP A 30 25.65 -6.19 4.04
C ASP A 30 26.30 -6.73 2.77
N SER A 31 26.97 -7.86 2.97
CA SER A 31 27.77 -8.55 2.00
C SER A 31 26.91 -8.93 0.80
N LYS A 32 27.09 -8.16 -0.29
CA LYS A 32 26.40 -8.22 -1.59
C LYS A 32 24.91 -7.85 -1.51
N PRO A 33 24.41 -6.92 -2.35
CA PRO A 33 23.00 -6.99 -2.68
C PRO A 33 22.80 -8.36 -3.35
N ALA A 34 21.88 -9.17 -2.82
CA ALA A 34 21.09 -10.02 -3.70
C ALA A 34 20.72 -9.17 -4.91
N SER A 35 20.84 -9.71 -6.12
CA SER A 35 20.66 -9.00 -7.40
C SER A 35 19.21 -8.53 -7.62
N ALA A 36 18.72 -7.72 -6.69
CA ALA A 36 17.41 -7.12 -6.66
C ALA A 36 17.40 -6.02 -7.70
N LEU A 37 16.68 -6.24 -8.79
CA LEU A 37 16.49 -5.23 -9.81
C LEU A 37 15.40 -4.28 -9.32
N VAL A 38 15.73 -3.01 -9.18
CA VAL A 38 14.76 -1.96 -8.83
C VAL A 38 14.38 -1.19 -10.10
N VAL A 39 13.10 -1.21 -10.45
CA VAL A 39 12.53 -0.50 -11.61
C VAL A 39 11.61 0.62 -11.12
N PRO A 40 11.83 1.87 -11.52
CA PRO A 40 10.96 2.98 -11.11
C PRO A 40 9.60 2.94 -11.81
N LEU A 41 8.55 3.31 -11.06
CA LEU A 41 7.17 3.47 -11.52
C LEU A 41 6.78 4.95 -11.49
N THR A 42 6.21 5.45 -12.58
CA THR A 42 5.67 6.82 -12.63
C THR A 42 4.19 6.82 -12.97
N LEU A 43 3.42 7.68 -12.29
CA LEU A 43 2.00 7.86 -12.56
C LEU A 43 1.84 8.83 -13.72
N ASN A 44 1.03 8.48 -14.70
CA ASN A 44 0.70 9.39 -15.81
C ASN A 44 -0.60 10.16 -15.56
N ARG A 45 -0.88 11.15 -16.41
CA ARG A 45 -2.08 12.01 -16.33
C ARG A 45 -3.42 11.28 -16.48
N LYS A 46 -3.42 10.04 -16.96
CA LYS A 46 -4.59 9.16 -17.06
C LYS A 46 -4.69 8.20 -15.88
N LEU A 47 -3.94 8.43 -14.80
CA LEU A 47 -3.94 7.61 -13.59
C LEU A 47 -3.50 6.15 -13.81
N HIS A 48 -2.61 5.91 -14.77
CA HIS A 48 -1.96 4.61 -14.94
C HIS A 48 -0.46 4.67 -14.65
N TYR A 49 0.04 3.67 -13.93
CA TYR A 49 1.47 3.50 -13.69
C TYR A 49 2.18 2.98 -14.94
N LYS A 50 3.37 3.51 -15.19
CA LYS A 50 4.25 3.10 -16.27
C LYS A 50 5.66 2.86 -15.74
N PHE A 51 6.34 1.88 -16.33
CA PHE A 51 7.76 1.69 -16.10
C PHE A 51 8.57 2.67 -16.95
N SER A 52 9.72 3.07 -16.44
CA SER A 52 10.74 3.68 -17.30
C SER A 52 11.27 2.63 -18.28
N ASP A 53 11.66 3.04 -19.49
CA ASP A 53 12.23 2.11 -20.47
C ASP A 53 13.46 1.40 -19.88
N THR A 54 13.37 0.08 -19.70
CA THR A 54 14.48 -0.76 -19.24
C THR A 54 14.64 -1.95 -20.18
N THR A 55 15.82 -2.58 -20.17
CA THR A 55 16.12 -3.73 -21.02
C THR A 55 15.34 -5.01 -20.68
N LEU A 56 14.71 -5.06 -19.49
CA LEU A 56 14.01 -6.26 -18.97
C LEU A 56 12.49 -6.15 -19.05
N LEU A 57 11.95 -4.94 -19.00
CA LEU A 57 10.53 -4.68 -19.20
C LEU A 57 10.41 -3.75 -20.41
N PRO A 58 9.89 -4.24 -21.56
CA PRO A 58 9.56 -3.35 -22.67
C PRO A 58 8.69 -2.20 -22.17
N SER A 59 8.85 -0.99 -22.70
CA SER A 59 8.07 0.23 -22.35
C SER A 59 6.54 0.06 -22.35
N ARG A 60 6.04 -1.02 -22.95
CA ARG A 60 4.62 -1.37 -23.03
C ARG A 60 4.15 -2.31 -21.93
N THR A 61 5.01 -2.70 -21.00
CA THR A 61 4.59 -3.49 -19.85
C THR A 61 3.82 -2.56 -18.92
N HIS A 62 2.61 -2.97 -18.53
CA HIS A 62 1.79 -2.23 -17.59
C HIS A 62 1.85 -2.90 -16.22
N LEU A 63 1.50 -2.18 -15.15
CA LEU A 63 1.68 -2.67 -13.77
C LEU A 63 0.87 -3.95 -13.53
N GLU A 64 -0.35 -4.01 -14.06
CA GLU A 64 -1.25 -5.16 -13.99
C GLU A 64 -0.69 -6.43 -14.64
N HIS A 65 0.23 -6.29 -15.60
CA HIS A 65 0.88 -7.45 -16.21
C HIS A 65 1.71 -8.24 -15.21
N LEU A 66 2.14 -7.61 -14.11
CA LEU A 66 2.87 -8.28 -13.04
C LEU A 66 2.02 -9.24 -12.24
N GLN A 67 0.69 -9.21 -12.37
CA GLN A 67 -0.24 -10.14 -11.74
C GLN A 67 -0.60 -11.33 -12.65
N ASN A 68 -0.23 -11.28 -13.94
CA ASN A 68 -0.66 -12.26 -14.94
C ASN A 68 0.35 -13.42 -15.09
N PRO A 69 -0.04 -14.68 -14.85
CA PRO A 69 0.87 -15.82 -14.88
C PRO A 69 1.50 -16.02 -16.26
N ALA A 70 0.73 -15.88 -17.34
CA ALA A 70 1.24 -16.09 -18.69
C ALA A 70 2.35 -15.09 -19.06
N ILE A 71 2.23 -13.84 -18.62
CA ILE A 71 3.24 -12.81 -18.86
C ILE A 71 4.48 -13.06 -17.99
N ILE A 72 4.28 -13.42 -16.73
CA ILE A 72 5.37 -13.69 -15.80
C ILE A 72 6.20 -14.91 -16.21
N HIS A 73 5.55 -16.00 -16.64
CA HIS A 73 6.23 -17.14 -17.24
C HIS A 73 6.98 -16.77 -18.53
N ALA A 74 6.36 -15.99 -19.42
CA ALA A 74 7.00 -15.57 -20.67
C ALA A 74 8.24 -14.67 -20.45
N THR A 75 8.30 -13.94 -19.33
CA THR A 75 9.45 -13.09 -18.96
C THR A 75 10.48 -13.82 -18.10
N GLY A 76 10.26 -15.09 -17.73
CA GLY A 76 11.16 -15.88 -16.89
C GLY A 76 11.24 -15.40 -15.44
N ASN A 77 10.19 -14.73 -14.97
CA ASN A 77 10.08 -14.18 -13.61
C ASN A 77 9.18 -15.02 -12.69
N ASP A 78 8.77 -16.21 -13.13
CA ASP A 78 7.95 -17.16 -12.37
C ASP A 78 8.65 -17.72 -11.12
N HIS A 79 9.97 -17.57 -11.04
CA HIS A 79 10.76 -17.87 -9.86
C HIS A 79 11.05 -16.66 -8.97
N SER A 80 10.54 -15.48 -9.31
CA SER A 80 10.85 -14.22 -8.62
C SER A 80 9.75 -13.81 -7.66
N THR A 81 10.15 -13.27 -6.51
CA THR A 81 9.24 -12.51 -5.64
C THR A 81 9.31 -11.05 -6.06
N ILE A 82 8.16 -10.43 -6.30
CA ILE A 82 8.06 -9.06 -6.81
C ILE A 82 7.47 -8.16 -5.72
N THR A 83 8.20 -7.14 -5.30
CA THR A 83 7.68 -6.14 -4.34
C THR A 83 7.32 -4.85 -5.07
N ILE A 84 6.10 -4.36 -4.88
CA ILE A 84 5.55 -3.15 -5.48
C ILE A 84 5.35 -2.12 -4.36
N ASN A 85 5.93 -0.94 -4.54
CA ASN A 85 5.79 0.18 -3.63
C ASN A 85 5.21 1.37 -4.38
N ILE A 86 3.99 1.76 -4.00
CA ILE A 86 3.29 2.91 -4.56
C ILE A 86 3.28 4.01 -3.50
N PRO A 87 3.89 5.19 -3.73
CA PRO A 87 3.95 6.23 -2.72
C PRO A 87 2.58 6.90 -2.52
N LEU A 88 2.37 7.45 -1.32
CA LEU A 88 1.23 8.35 -1.06
C LEU A 88 1.38 9.64 -1.85
N ASP A 89 2.58 10.20 -1.93
CA ASP A 89 2.81 11.38 -2.77
C ASP A 89 3.00 10.97 -4.23
N ALA A 90 2.08 11.38 -5.10
CA ALA A 90 2.10 11.07 -6.52
C ALA A 90 3.21 11.82 -7.30
N SER A 91 3.81 12.85 -6.70
CA SER A 91 4.97 13.53 -7.28
C SER A 91 6.26 12.70 -7.18
N ILE A 92 6.26 11.70 -6.30
CA ILE A 92 7.39 10.79 -6.08
C ILE A 92 7.19 9.53 -6.93
N PRO A 93 8.21 9.07 -7.67
CA PRO A 93 8.15 7.77 -8.36
C PRO A 93 8.02 6.61 -7.35
N GLY A 94 7.16 5.65 -7.67
CA GLY A 94 7.13 4.35 -6.99
C GLY A 94 8.25 3.43 -7.48
N SER A 95 8.24 2.19 -6.99
CA SER A 95 9.23 1.19 -7.41
C SER A 95 8.64 -0.22 -7.46
N VAL A 96 9.18 -1.02 -8.37
CA VAL A 96 9.03 -2.48 -8.38
C VAL A 96 10.41 -3.09 -8.18
N ILE A 97 10.49 -4.05 -7.27
CA ILE A 97 11.72 -4.76 -6.94
C ILE A 97 11.52 -6.22 -7.33
N PHE A 98 12.37 -6.72 -8.23
CA PHE A 98 12.40 -8.14 -8.60
C PHE A 98 13.50 -8.83 -7.80
N ASN A 99 13.10 -9.69 -6.88
CA ASN A 99 14.02 -10.52 -6.12
C ASN A 99 14.07 -11.90 -6.77
N SER A 100 15.23 -12.23 -7.33
CA SER A 100 15.54 -13.61 -7.72
C SER A 100 15.50 -14.52 -6.48
N PRO A 101 15.20 -15.82 -6.64
CA PRO A 101 15.14 -16.73 -5.52
C PRO A 101 16.55 -16.89 -4.95
N VAL A 102 16.87 -16.10 -3.92
CA VAL A 102 18.00 -16.40 -3.06
C VAL A 102 17.50 -17.45 -2.09
N SER A 103 18.28 -18.52 -1.92
CA SER A 103 18.05 -19.67 -1.05
C SER A 103 17.98 -19.35 0.46
N LYS A 104 17.60 -18.12 0.82
CA LYS A 104 17.37 -17.68 2.17
C LYS A 104 15.92 -17.24 2.30
N PRO A 105 15.21 -17.66 3.36
CA PRO A 105 13.90 -17.10 3.68
C PRO A 105 14.02 -15.58 3.72
N TRP A 106 12.98 -14.92 3.22
CA TRP A 106 12.86 -13.46 3.20
C TRP A 106 13.32 -12.91 4.56
N PRO A 107 14.24 -11.93 4.60
CA PRO A 107 14.58 -11.31 5.87
C PRO A 107 13.26 -10.81 6.45
N HIS A 108 12.92 -11.25 7.66
CA HIS A 108 11.73 -10.81 8.38
C HIS A 108 11.71 -9.27 8.34
N SER A 109 10.94 -8.72 7.40
CA SER A 109 10.73 -7.29 7.30
C SER A 109 10.06 -6.90 8.60
N PRO A 110 10.42 -5.77 9.22
CA PRO A 110 9.72 -5.30 10.42
C PRO A 110 8.22 -5.04 10.18
N SER A 111 7.79 -4.96 8.91
CA SER A 111 6.37 -4.90 8.53
C SER A 111 5.75 -6.29 8.57
N HIS A 112 4.72 -6.47 9.40
CA HIS A 112 3.86 -7.65 9.34
C HIS A 112 3.16 -7.69 7.98
N PHE A 113 3.26 -8.83 7.29
CA PHE A 113 2.55 -9.06 6.04
C PHE A 113 1.35 -9.96 6.31
N VAL A 114 0.18 -9.60 5.78
CA VAL A 114 -0.94 -10.54 5.67
C VAL A 114 -0.85 -11.22 4.32
N TRP A 115 -0.78 -12.55 4.32
CA TRP A 115 -0.61 -13.37 3.12
C TRP A 115 -1.90 -14.06 2.71
N PHE A 116 -2.09 -14.18 1.40
CA PHE A 116 -3.22 -14.88 0.80
C PHE A 116 -2.69 -15.87 -0.24
N GLU A 117 -3.02 -17.15 -0.05
CA GLU A 117 -2.76 -18.19 -1.05
C GLU A 117 -3.65 -17.97 -2.28
N GLN A 118 -3.13 -18.29 -3.45
CA GLN A 118 -3.79 -18.11 -4.75
C GLN A 118 -3.68 -19.39 -5.58
N ASP A 119 -4.62 -19.59 -6.49
CA ASP A 119 -4.58 -20.72 -7.42
C ASP A 119 -3.53 -20.50 -8.52
N GLU A 120 -2.75 -21.55 -8.84
CA GLU A 120 -1.65 -21.51 -9.81
C GLU A 120 -2.04 -21.11 -11.24
N TRP A 121 -3.33 -21.12 -11.56
CA TRP A 121 -3.83 -20.84 -12.91
C TRP A 121 -4.55 -19.50 -13.03
N ASN A 122 -4.72 -18.78 -11.91
CA ASN A 122 -5.44 -17.50 -11.86
C ASN A 122 -4.46 -16.31 -11.80
N THR A 123 -4.97 -15.12 -12.07
CA THR A 123 -4.19 -13.88 -11.88
C THR A 123 -3.99 -13.67 -10.39
N LEU A 124 -2.77 -13.33 -9.95
CA LEU A 124 -2.53 -13.11 -8.53
C LEU A 124 -3.37 -11.93 -8.02
N GLY A 125 -4.18 -12.20 -7.00
CA GLY A 125 -5.12 -11.23 -6.43
C GLY A 125 -6.51 -11.29 -7.06
N ASP A 126 -6.82 -12.24 -7.94
CA ASP A 126 -8.19 -12.44 -8.47
C ASP A 126 -9.21 -12.76 -7.36
N HIS A 127 -8.77 -13.41 -6.28
CA HIS A 127 -9.60 -13.74 -5.15
C HIS A 127 -8.87 -13.47 -3.82
N LEU A 128 -9.27 -12.39 -3.16
CA LEU A 128 -8.84 -12.04 -1.81
C LEU A 128 -10.01 -12.30 -0.86
N PRO A 129 -9.93 -13.30 0.03
CA PRO A 129 -10.99 -13.59 0.98
C PRO A 129 -11.14 -12.45 1.99
N LEU A 130 -12.38 -12.00 2.15
CA LEU A 130 -12.77 -10.92 3.05
C LEU A 130 -13.87 -11.41 3.99
N LEU A 131 -13.99 -10.74 5.14
CA LEU A 131 -15.08 -10.92 6.10
C LEU A 131 -16.15 -9.85 5.90
N ASP A 132 -15.72 -8.59 5.86
CA ASP A 132 -16.58 -7.44 5.72
C ASP A 132 -15.86 -6.26 5.04
N ILE A 133 -16.66 -5.27 4.68
CA ILE A 133 -16.19 -3.95 4.28
C ILE A 133 -17.01 -2.90 5.04
N GLY A 134 -16.35 -1.84 5.49
CA GLY A 134 -17.01 -0.77 6.23
C GLY A 134 -16.44 0.62 6.00
N VAL A 135 -17.19 1.60 6.48
CA VAL A 135 -16.82 3.01 6.56
C VAL A 135 -16.67 3.39 8.04
N ARG A 136 -15.52 3.94 8.43
CA ARG A 136 -15.19 4.26 9.83
C ARG A 136 -14.94 5.75 10.03
N LYS A 137 -15.76 6.40 10.87
CA LYS A 137 -15.54 7.77 11.38
C LYS A 137 -16.33 8.00 12.67
N GLY A 138 -15.70 7.77 13.83
CA GLY A 138 -16.37 7.86 15.14
C GLY A 138 -17.38 6.74 15.45
N GLY A 139 -17.82 6.02 14.42
CA GLY A 139 -18.50 4.73 14.45
C GLY A 139 -18.19 3.97 13.15
N MET A 140 -18.64 2.73 13.03
CA MET A 140 -18.41 1.89 11.86
C MET A 140 -19.74 1.41 11.28
N ILE A 141 -19.91 1.59 9.97
CA ILE A 141 -20.99 1.00 9.19
C ILE A 141 -20.36 -0.09 8.34
N THR A 142 -20.78 -1.34 8.52
CA THR A 142 -20.22 -2.50 7.81
C THR A 142 -21.27 -3.22 6.98
N THR A 143 -20.80 -3.94 5.97
CA THR A 143 -21.57 -4.94 5.24
C THR A 143 -20.69 -6.17 5.03
N GLU A 144 -21.29 -7.34 5.15
CA GLU A 144 -20.59 -8.60 4.86
C GLU A 144 -20.22 -8.67 3.37
N ILE A 145 -19.02 -9.16 3.09
CA ILE A 145 -18.54 -9.42 1.74
C ILE A 145 -17.62 -10.64 1.79
N LYS A 146 -17.67 -11.49 0.77
CA LYS A 146 -16.89 -12.73 0.76
C LYS A 146 -15.49 -12.56 0.20
N SER A 147 -15.32 -11.64 -0.75
CA SER A 147 -14.06 -11.48 -1.44
C SER A 147 -13.93 -10.14 -2.16
N ALA A 148 -12.69 -9.79 -2.46
CA ALA A 148 -12.32 -8.73 -3.39
C ALA A 148 -11.32 -9.23 -4.42
N ARG A 149 -11.11 -8.43 -5.48
CA ARG A 149 -10.00 -8.58 -6.42
C ARG A 149 -9.00 -7.43 -6.24
N LEU A 150 -7.69 -7.72 -6.23
CA LEU A 150 -6.67 -6.70 -6.47
C LEU A 150 -6.51 -6.47 -7.97
N ASP A 151 -6.67 -5.23 -8.40
CA ASP A 151 -6.55 -4.86 -9.81
C ASP A 151 -5.62 -3.64 -9.94
N LEU A 152 -4.35 -3.89 -10.28
CA LEU A 152 -3.36 -2.83 -10.42
C LEU A 152 -3.53 -2.00 -11.71
N SER A 153 -4.47 -2.36 -12.60
CA SER A 153 -4.74 -1.62 -13.84
C SER A 153 -5.58 -0.36 -13.59
N THR A 154 -6.35 -0.35 -12.50
CA THR A 154 -7.33 0.69 -12.18
C THR A 154 -6.90 1.48 -10.94
N PRO A 155 -7.10 2.81 -10.93
CA PRO A 155 -6.89 3.60 -9.73
C PRO A 155 -8.01 3.40 -8.70
N TYR A 156 -9.15 2.85 -9.09
CA TYR A 156 -10.37 2.97 -8.29
C TYR A 156 -10.56 1.79 -7.34
N ILE A 157 -10.98 2.14 -6.12
CA ILE A 157 -11.53 1.20 -5.14
C ILE A 157 -13.02 1.06 -5.42
N HIS A 158 -13.47 -0.13 -5.80
CA HIS A 158 -14.88 -0.39 -6.02
C HIS A 158 -15.50 -0.98 -4.75
N VAL A 159 -16.56 -0.35 -4.26
CA VAL A 159 -17.22 -0.72 -3.00
C VAL A 159 -18.70 -1.01 -3.23
N PRO A 160 -19.35 -1.84 -2.39
CA PRO A 160 -20.78 -2.10 -2.51
C PRO A 160 -21.59 -0.81 -2.36
N LYS A 161 -22.79 -0.77 -2.96
CA LYS A 161 -23.63 0.44 -2.98
C LYS A 161 -23.87 1.06 -1.62
N GLY A 162 -24.15 0.27 -0.59
CA GLY A 162 -24.35 0.80 0.77
C GLY A 162 -23.13 1.56 1.30
N ILE A 163 -21.92 1.05 1.04
CA ILE A 163 -20.65 1.72 1.41
C ILE A 163 -20.42 2.95 0.53
N TRP A 164 -20.71 2.83 -0.76
CA TRP A 164 -20.62 3.93 -1.73
C TRP A 164 -21.49 5.12 -1.32
N ASP A 165 -22.76 4.88 -0.98
CA ASP A 165 -23.71 5.93 -0.62
C ASP A 165 -23.25 6.69 0.63
N VAL A 166 -22.71 5.98 1.63
CA VAL A 166 -22.11 6.60 2.83
C VAL A 166 -20.88 7.44 2.45
N LEU A 167 -20.01 6.94 1.59
CA LEU A 167 -18.82 7.65 1.15
C LEU A 167 -19.19 8.93 0.38
N VAL A 168 -20.17 8.88 -0.52
CA VAL A 168 -20.66 10.04 -1.28
C VAL A 168 -21.28 11.07 -0.35
N LEU A 169 -22.08 10.65 0.64
CA LEU A 169 -22.65 11.56 1.64
C LEU A 169 -21.58 12.26 2.46
N ALA A 170 -20.49 11.55 2.81
CA ALA A 170 -19.39 12.10 3.59
C ALA A 170 -18.48 13.03 2.78
N THR A 171 -18.21 12.68 1.52
CA THR A 171 -17.23 13.38 0.66
C THR A 171 -17.85 14.46 -0.23
N LYS A 172 -19.16 14.40 -0.46
CA LYS A 172 -19.93 15.35 -1.29
C LYS A 172 -19.20 15.72 -2.60
N PRO A 173 -18.91 14.72 -3.46
CA PRO A 173 -18.22 15.00 -4.70
C PRO A 173 -19.03 15.96 -5.56
N GLU A 174 -18.35 16.81 -6.32
CA GLU A 174 -18.98 17.70 -7.28
C GLU A 174 -19.74 16.87 -8.32
N GLU A 175 -20.96 17.29 -8.66
CA GLU A 175 -21.78 16.58 -9.65
C GLU A 175 -21.08 16.59 -11.01
N SER A 176 -20.65 15.41 -11.46
CA SER A 176 -20.16 15.25 -12.82
C SER A 176 -21.33 15.12 -13.79
N VAL A 177 -21.22 15.76 -14.96
CA VAL A 177 -22.28 15.75 -15.99
C VAL A 177 -22.30 14.38 -16.70
N ARG A 178 -21.24 13.56 -16.53
CA ARG A 178 -21.10 12.22 -17.13
C ARG A 178 -20.71 11.18 -16.08
N HIS A 179 -21.24 9.97 -16.21
CA HIS A 179 -20.96 8.85 -15.30
C HIS A 179 -19.48 8.39 -15.29
N ASP A 180 -18.71 8.67 -16.34
CA ASP A 180 -17.30 8.27 -16.45
C ASP A 180 -16.31 9.39 -16.07
N GLU A 181 -16.79 10.55 -15.64
CA GLU A 181 -15.92 11.66 -15.24
C GLU A 181 -15.31 11.41 -13.85
N GLU A 182 -14.10 11.93 -13.66
CA GLU A 182 -13.41 11.97 -12.37
C GLU A 182 -14.27 12.73 -11.37
N LEU A 183 -14.60 12.11 -10.23
CA LEU A 183 -15.31 12.78 -9.16
C LEU A 183 -14.33 13.63 -8.36
N THR A 184 -14.57 14.92 -8.29
CA THR A 184 -13.76 15.88 -7.53
C THR A 184 -14.37 16.13 -6.16
N VAL A 185 -13.53 16.29 -5.15
CA VAL A 185 -13.92 16.55 -3.76
C VAL A 185 -13.12 17.74 -3.21
N ASP A 186 -13.57 18.32 -2.11
CA ASP A 186 -12.83 19.39 -1.42
C ASP A 186 -11.53 18.82 -0.82
N CYS A 187 -10.39 19.43 -1.19
CA CYS A 187 -9.08 19.05 -0.68
C CYS A 187 -8.94 19.35 0.83
N GLU A 188 -9.52 20.45 1.31
CA GLU A 188 -9.38 20.89 2.70
C GLU A 188 -10.15 19.99 3.68
N ALA A 189 -11.19 19.32 3.17
CA ALA A 189 -12.00 18.39 3.94
C ALA A 189 -11.40 16.96 4.02
N GLN A 190 -10.22 16.72 3.43
CA GLN A 190 -9.60 15.37 3.43
C GLN A 190 -9.47 14.76 4.83
N GLY A 191 -9.09 15.56 5.84
CA GLY A 191 -8.91 15.07 7.22
C GLY A 191 -10.20 14.64 7.92
N ILE A 192 -11.37 15.06 7.42
CA ILE A 192 -12.67 14.70 8.00
C ILE A 192 -13.36 13.56 7.26
N TYR A 193 -12.85 13.14 6.10
CA TYR A 193 -13.39 11.98 5.40
C TYR A 193 -13.18 10.68 6.20
N PRO A 194 -14.01 9.65 5.97
CA PRO A 194 -13.98 8.40 6.73
C PRO A 194 -12.96 7.40 6.18
N ASP A 195 -12.44 6.51 7.01
CA ASP A 195 -11.62 5.41 6.51
C ASP A 195 -12.51 4.34 5.86
N LEU A 196 -12.01 3.69 4.81
CA LEU A 196 -12.57 2.44 4.31
C LEU A 196 -11.83 1.29 4.98
N VAL A 197 -12.55 0.34 5.55
CA VAL A 197 -11.98 -0.76 6.32
C VAL A 197 -12.43 -2.07 5.69
N PHE A 198 -11.50 -2.99 5.46
CA PHE A 198 -11.78 -4.31 4.92
C PHE A 198 -11.29 -5.35 5.92
N GLY A 199 -12.19 -6.12 6.51
CA GLY A 199 -11.82 -7.27 7.32
C GLY A 199 -11.23 -8.36 6.44
N LEU A 200 -9.97 -8.72 6.68
CA LEU A 200 -9.24 -9.71 5.90
C LEU A 200 -9.39 -11.11 6.53
N ASP A 201 -9.57 -12.11 5.68
CA ASP A 201 -9.52 -13.53 6.08
C ASP A 201 -8.24 -14.17 5.51
N GLY A 202 -7.09 -13.59 5.88
CA GLY A 202 -5.77 -14.05 5.44
C GLY A 202 -5.21 -15.21 6.28
N GLU A 203 -4.03 -15.68 5.92
CA GLU A 203 -3.31 -16.66 6.74
C GLU A 203 -3.09 -16.13 8.16
N LYS A 204 -3.77 -16.75 9.13
CA LYS A 204 -3.53 -16.51 10.54
C LYS A 204 -2.16 -17.08 10.88
N GLU A 205 -1.10 -16.25 10.86
CA GLU A 205 0.16 -16.61 11.52
C GLU A 205 -0.20 -17.09 12.93
N MET A 206 0.39 -18.22 13.35
CA MET A 206 0.12 -18.89 14.62
C MET A 206 0.36 -17.94 15.81
N ARG A 207 -0.61 -17.06 16.08
CA ARG A 207 -0.70 -16.26 17.29
C ARG A 207 -1.16 -17.24 18.35
N GLU A 208 -0.20 -17.75 19.11
CA GLU A 208 -0.49 -18.39 20.38
C GLU A 208 -1.25 -17.37 21.24
N GLU A 209 -2.43 -17.75 21.74
CA GLU A 209 -3.32 -17.01 22.65
C GLU A 209 -4.55 -16.30 22.02
N GLU A 210 -5.64 -17.07 21.91
CA GLU A 210 -7.04 -16.80 22.36
C GLU A 210 -7.78 -15.46 22.10
N GLU A 211 -7.34 -14.59 21.18
CA GLU A 211 -8.24 -13.57 20.62
C GLU A 211 -8.29 -13.70 19.09
N GLU A 212 -9.51 -13.86 18.54
CA GLU A 212 -9.74 -13.75 17.09
C GLU A 212 -9.49 -12.29 16.65
N VAL A 213 -8.23 -11.89 16.58
CA VAL A 213 -7.83 -10.60 16.03
C VAL A 213 -8.01 -10.69 14.53
N VAL A 214 -9.07 -10.05 14.03
CA VAL A 214 -9.29 -9.85 12.60
C VAL A 214 -8.27 -8.85 12.09
N ASP A 215 -7.47 -9.22 11.10
CA ASP A 215 -6.58 -8.28 10.43
C ASP A 215 -7.40 -7.35 9.53
N GLU A 216 -7.26 -6.03 9.69
CA GLU A 216 -8.06 -5.02 8.98
C GLU A 216 -7.20 -4.23 7.99
N LEU A 217 -7.49 -4.34 6.69
CA LEU A 217 -6.94 -3.41 5.70
C LEU A 217 -7.68 -2.06 5.81
N VAL A 218 -7.03 -1.10 6.48
CA VAL A 218 -7.51 0.28 6.58
C VAL A 218 -6.96 1.10 5.42
N ILE A 219 -7.88 1.69 4.65
CA ILE A 219 -7.61 2.62 3.57
C ILE A 219 -8.10 4.01 3.99
N THR A 220 -7.15 4.88 4.23
CA THR A 220 -7.35 6.25 4.70
C THR A 220 -7.69 7.22 3.56
N PRO A 221 -8.23 8.41 3.87
CA PRO A 221 -8.43 9.47 2.88
C PRO A 221 -7.17 9.85 2.09
N ALA A 222 -5.97 9.68 2.65
CA ALA A 222 -4.71 9.93 1.95
C ALA A 222 -4.49 8.99 0.75
N GLN A 223 -5.12 7.81 0.77
CA GLN A 223 -4.96 6.78 -0.25
C GLN A 223 -6.04 6.91 -1.33
N TYR A 224 -7.30 7.15 -0.96
CA TYR A 224 -8.40 7.22 -1.91
C TYR A 224 -8.75 8.65 -2.38
N VAL A 225 -8.10 9.68 -1.84
CA VAL A 225 -8.14 11.05 -2.39
C VAL A 225 -6.78 11.38 -2.99
N LEU A 226 -6.76 11.82 -4.24
CA LEU A 226 -5.55 12.17 -4.97
C LEU A 226 -5.59 13.63 -5.42
N GLN A 227 -4.65 14.43 -4.93
CA GLN A 227 -4.44 15.77 -5.45
C GLN A 227 -3.64 15.70 -6.77
N THR A 228 -4.20 16.25 -7.84
CA THR A 228 -3.56 16.32 -9.15
C THR A 228 -2.59 17.49 -9.24
N GLU A 229 -1.75 17.52 -10.28
CA GLU A 229 -0.85 18.66 -10.57
C GLU A 229 -1.61 19.98 -10.75
N GLU A 230 -2.90 19.91 -11.13
CA GLU A 230 -3.78 21.07 -11.31
C GLU A 230 -4.39 21.56 -9.98
N GLY A 231 -4.06 20.91 -8.85
CA GLY A 231 -4.58 21.26 -7.53
C GLY A 231 -5.97 20.71 -7.22
N ARG A 232 -6.57 19.90 -8.12
CA ARG A 232 -7.87 19.26 -7.91
C ARG A 232 -7.72 17.98 -7.09
N CYS A 233 -8.63 17.72 -6.15
CA CYS A 233 -8.66 16.45 -5.42
C CYS A 233 -9.67 15.49 -6.06
N VAL A 234 -9.18 14.37 -6.57
CA VAL A 234 -9.97 13.34 -7.24
C VAL A 234 -10.26 12.20 -6.26
N LEU A 235 -11.52 11.76 -6.21
CA LEU A 235 -11.97 10.61 -5.46
C LEU A 235 -11.69 9.33 -6.25
N LEU A 236 -10.81 8.48 -5.72
CA LEU A 236 -10.41 7.19 -6.28
C LEU A 236 -11.26 6.04 -5.74
N ALA A 237 -12.56 6.28 -5.56
CA ALA A 237 -13.54 5.27 -5.17
C ALA A 237 -14.73 5.30 -6.13
N ARG A 238 -15.35 4.15 -6.37
CA ARG A 238 -16.51 3.97 -7.25
C ARG A 238 -17.49 2.96 -6.67
N SER A 239 -18.73 3.02 -7.14
CA SER A 239 -19.71 1.96 -6.87
C SER A 239 -19.37 0.71 -7.67
N ALA A 240 -19.32 -0.45 -7.01
CA ALA A 240 -19.17 -1.75 -7.66
C ALA A 240 -20.29 -2.03 -8.69
N GLU A 241 -21.49 -1.47 -8.50
CA GLU A 241 -22.62 -1.64 -9.44
C GLU A 241 -22.43 -0.88 -10.76
N SER A 242 -21.54 0.13 -10.79
CA SER A 242 -21.21 0.86 -12.02
C SER A 242 -20.15 0.15 -12.88
N SER A 243 -19.53 -0.91 -12.34
CA SER A 243 -18.53 -1.71 -13.06
C SER A 243 -19.18 -2.92 -13.73
N TYR A 244 -18.70 -3.26 -14.93
CA TYR A 244 -19.10 -4.48 -15.65
C TYR A 244 -18.76 -5.76 -14.87
N ASP A 245 -17.74 -5.71 -14.01
CA ASP A 245 -17.22 -6.86 -13.26
C ASP A 245 -17.91 -7.11 -11.91
N GLN A 246 -18.97 -6.36 -11.57
CA GLN A 246 -19.83 -6.54 -10.38
C GLN A 246 -19.10 -7.16 -9.17
N GLY A 247 -18.35 -6.36 -8.42
CA GLY A 247 -17.61 -6.87 -7.26
C GLY A 247 -16.77 -5.82 -6.57
N VAL A 248 -16.23 -6.18 -5.40
CA VAL A 248 -15.28 -5.34 -4.68
C VAL A 248 -13.92 -5.44 -5.36
N VAL A 249 -13.35 -4.29 -5.70
CA VAL A 249 -12.05 -4.20 -6.36
C VAL A 249 -11.16 -3.27 -5.55
N LEU A 250 -9.99 -3.76 -5.18
CA LEU A 250 -8.90 -2.99 -4.62
C LEU A 250 -8.02 -2.52 -5.78
N GLY A 251 -8.27 -1.30 -6.27
CA GLY A 251 -7.38 -0.66 -7.23
C GLY A 251 -6.03 -0.32 -6.62
N TRP A 252 -5.09 0.18 -7.43
CA TRP A 252 -3.76 0.56 -6.93
C TRP A 252 -3.82 1.66 -5.86
N ALA A 253 -4.89 2.47 -5.81
CA ALA A 253 -5.07 3.48 -4.77
C ALA A 253 -5.13 2.88 -3.36
N ALA A 254 -5.74 1.70 -3.21
CA ALA A 254 -5.80 0.98 -1.93
C ALA A 254 -4.41 0.65 -1.38
N MET A 255 -3.44 0.48 -2.28
CA MET A 255 -2.09 0.02 -1.99
C MET A 255 -1.09 1.17 -1.85
N ARG A 256 -1.50 2.43 -2.07
CA ARG A 256 -0.61 3.58 -1.86
C ARG A 256 -0.14 3.65 -0.41
N GLY A 257 1.13 4.00 -0.22
CA GLY A 257 1.79 4.03 1.09
C GLY A 257 2.09 2.65 1.68
N ARG A 258 1.81 1.57 0.94
CA ARG A 258 1.91 0.19 1.42
C ARG A 258 2.73 -0.65 0.45
N GLY A 259 3.49 -1.60 1.00
CA GLY A 259 4.18 -2.62 0.20
C GLY A 259 3.22 -3.73 -0.21
N VAL A 260 3.20 -4.08 -1.49
CA VAL A 260 2.52 -5.28 -2.02
C VAL A 260 3.58 -6.26 -2.49
N VAL A 261 3.43 -7.53 -2.14
CA VAL A 261 4.34 -8.59 -2.58
C VAL A 261 3.58 -9.61 -3.40
N LEU A 262 4.06 -9.88 -4.61
CA LEU A 262 3.62 -10.97 -5.47
C LEU A 262 4.67 -12.08 -5.38
N ASP A 263 4.36 -13.14 -4.65
CA ASP A 263 5.24 -14.28 -4.46
C ASP A 263 4.87 -15.41 -5.44
N TRP A 264 5.44 -15.36 -6.64
CA TRP A 264 5.19 -16.34 -7.70
C TRP A 264 5.60 -17.77 -7.33
N PRO A 265 6.78 -18.02 -6.71
CA PRO A 265 7.14 -19.36 -6.24
C PRO A 265 6.15 -19.96 -5.24
N GLY A 266 5.60 -19.14 -4.33
CA GLY A 266 4.67 -19.57 -3.30
C GLY A 266 3.21 -19.50 -3.71
N TRP A 267 2.90 -18.90 -4.87
CA TRP A 267 1.55 -18.54 -5.30
C TRP A 267 0.79 -17.75 -4.22
N LYS A 268 1.46 -16.74 -3.65
CA LYS A 268 0.88 -15.90 -2.59
C LYS A 268 0.94 -14.42 -2.95
N ILE A 269 0.00 -13.68 -2.38
CA ILE A 269 0.06 -12.22 -2.36
C ILE A 269 0.11 -11.72 -0.92
N GLY A 270 0.96 -10.73 -0.66
CA GLY A 270 1.19 -10.17 0.67
C GLY A 270 0.97 -8.67 0.73
N PHE A 271 0.29 -8.18 1.76
CA PHE A 271 0.15 -6.75 2.05
C PHE A 271 0.88 -6.38 3.34
N ALA A 272 1.79 -5.40 3.29
CA ALA A 272 2.48 -4.88 4.47
C ALA A 272 1.51 -4.06 5.33
N PHE A 273 1.62 -4.09 6.67
CA PHE A 273 0.83 -3.28 7.61
C PHE A 273 1.69 -2.32 8.42
#